data_AF-A0A1H9YEP8-F1
#
_entry.id   AF-A0A1H9YEP8-F1
#
_cell.length_a   1.000
_cell.length_b   1.000
_cell.length_c   1.000
_cell.angle_alpha   90.00
_cell.angle_beta   90.00
_cell.angle_gamma   90.00
#
_symmetry.space_group_name_H-M   'P 1'
#
loop_
_entity.id
_entity.type
_entity.pdbx_description
1 polymer ?
#
loop_
_entity_poly.entity_id
_entity_poly.type
_entity_poly.pdbx_seq_one_letter_code
_entity_poly.pdbx_strand_id
1 'polypeptide(L)'
;MSNVTNTDGVIKQPRYYDPEEKDKKSNDLDKDAFLKLLTTQLSNQDPLNPMEDREFIAQMAQFSSLEQMQNMNDNLVATKTTLAEHLTKMNNNVVKSHTFMSETLDSINTQLSKITNALQVGEADAEEQDNGVDGAEGQE
;
A
#
# COMPACT_ATOMS: atom_id res chain seq x y z
N MET A 1 -24.26 -16.49 19.12
CA MET A 1 -24.87 -15.21 19.49
C MET A 1 -24.77 -14.29 18.29
N SER A 2 -25.91 -13.87 17.76
CA SER A 2 -26.01 -13.00 16.59
C SER A 2 -25.73 -11.56 16.99
N ASN A 3 -24.84 -10.88 16.27
CA ASN A 3 -24.73 -9.43 16.36
C ASN A 3 -25.57 -8.80 15.26
N VAL A 4 -26.57 -8.05 15.73
CA VAL A 4 -27.61 -7.37 14.97
C VAL A 4 -26.98 -6.26 14.11
N THR A 5 -27.20 -6.32 12.79
CA THR A 5 -27.01 -5.18 11.89
C THR A 5 -28.26 -4.31 11.96
N ASN A 6 -28.14 -3.14 12.57
CA ASN A 6 -29.10 -2.06 12.36
C ASN A 6 -28.32 -0.77 12.09
N THR A 7 -28.37 -0.32 10.83
CA THR A 7 -28.05 1.05 10.45
C THR A 7 -29.08 1.51 9.43
N ASP A 8 -30.34 1.60 9.85
CA ASP A 8 -31.32 2.46 9.20
C ASP A 8 -30.94 3.93 9.45
N GLY A 9 -30.15 4.47 8.54
CA GLY A 9 -29.76 5.86 8.52
C GLY A 9 -29.21 6.20 7.16
N VAL A 10 -30.08 6.64 6.24
CA VAL A 10 -29.66 7.24 4.97
C VAL A 10 -28.96 8.56 5.29
N ILE A 11 -27.67 8.49 5.60
CA ILE A 11 -26.78 9.64 5.68
C ILE A 11 -26.67 10.17 4.26
N LYS A 12 -27.41 11.24 3.95
CA LYS A 12 -27.17 12.03 2.75
C LYS A 12 -25.82 12.71 2.93
N GLN A 13 -24.77 12.09 2.39
CA GLN A 13 -23.43 12.66 2.41
C GLN A 13 -23.46 13.99 1.63
N PRO A 14 -22.96 15.10 2.22
CA PRO A 14 -22.80 16.35 1.48
C PRO A 14 -21.87 16.08 0.29
N ARG A 15 -22.32 16.44 -0.92
CA ARG A 15 -21.51 16.36 -2.14
C ARG A 15 -20.29 17.24 -1.90
N TYR A 16 -19.17 16.60 -1.56
CA TYR A 16 -17.89 17.28 -1.41
C TYR A 16 -17.58 17.89 -2.77
N TYR A 17 -17.40 19.22 -2.80
CA TYR A 17 -16.88 19.89 -3.99
C TYR A 17 -15.44 19.41 -4.13
N ASP A 18 -15.20 18.49 -5.07
CA ASP A 18 -13.87 18.09 -5.47
C ASP A 18 -13.37 19.08 -6.54
N PRO A 19 -12.49 20.03 -6.18
CA PRO A 19 -11.98 21.00 -7.14
C PRO A 19 -11.16 20.34 -8.26
N GLU A 20 -10.63 19.13 -8.07
CA GLU A 20 -9.80 18.43 -9.06
C GLU A 20 -10.63 17.80 -10.19
N GLU A 21 -11.95 17.67 -10.02
CA GLU A 21 -12.84 17.10 -11.06
C GLU A 21 -13.10 18.10 -12.20
N LYS A 22 -12.94 19.41 -11.95
CA LYS A 22 -13.18 20.45 -12.97
C LYS A 22 -12.04 20.59 -13.97
N ASP A 23 -10.80 20.45 -13.53
CA ASP A 23 -9.63 20.77 -14.38
C ASP A 23 -9.38 19.70 -15.46
N LYS A 24 -9.73 18.43 -15.20
CA LYS A 24 -9.61 17.37 -16.22
C LYS A 24 -10.67 17.47 -17.32
N LYS A 25 -11.83 18.03 -17.01
CA LYS A 25 -12.97 18.10 -17.95
C LYS A 25 -12.91 19.31 -18.88
N SER A 26 -12.25 20.40 -18.48
CA SER A 26 -12.10 21.59 -19.34
C SER A 26 -11.19 21.33 -20.53
N ASN A 27 -10.08 20.60 -20.33
CA ASN A 27 -9.05 20.47 -21.37
C ASN A 27 -9.46 19.52 -22.52
N ASP A 28 -10.31 18.53 -22.26
CA ASP A 28 -10.91 17.70 -23.31
C ASP A 28 -12.02 18.46 -24.07
N LEU A 29 -12.79 19.30 -23.38
CA LEU A 29 -13.81 20.15 -24.01
C LEU A 29 -13.20 21.17 -24.98
N ASP A 30 -12.03 21.73 -24.67
CA ASP A 30 -11.32 22.68 -25.55
C ASP A 30 -10.78 22.02 -26.82
N LYS A 31 -10.32 20.76 -26.76
CA LYS A 31 -9.85 20.01 -27.94
C LYS A 31 -10.97 19.64 -28.89
N ASP A 32 -12.12 19.20 -28.36
CA ASP A 32 -13.29 18.84 -29.17
C ASP A 32 -13.96 20.08 -29.80
N ALA A 33 -14.05 21.18 -29.05
CA ALA A 33 -14.50 22.46 -29.57
C ALA A 33 -13.55 22.99 -30.67
N PHE A 34 -12.24 22.78 -30.50
CA PHE A 34 -11.22 23.14 -31.49
C PHE A 34 -11.29 22.29 -32.77
N LEU A 35 -11.40 20.96 -32.68
CA LEU A 35 -11.56 20.07 -33.85
C LEU A 35 -12.83 20.41 -34.63
N LYS A 36 -13.89 20.79 -33.93
CA LYS A 36 -15.14 21.25 -34.55
C LYS A 36 -14.97 22.59 -35.27
N LEU A 37 -14.25 23.53 -34.68
CA LEU A 37 -13.93 24.81 -35.30
C LEU A 37 -13.04 24.61 -36.55
N LEU A 38 -12.01 23.77 -36.44
CA LEU A 38 -11.12 23.38 -37.54
C LEU A 38 -11.89 22.74 -38.71
N THR A 39 -12.79 21.81 -38.41
CA THR A 39 -13.63 21.15 -39.43
C THR A 39 -14.59 22.14 -40.09
N THR A 40 -15.09 23.11 -39.32
CA THR A 40 -15.99 24.16 -39.82
C THR A 40 -15.27 25.17 -40.70
N GLN A 41 -14.02 25.53 -40.36
CA GLN A 41 -13.16 26.39 -41.18
C GLN A 41 -12.76 25.67 -42.47
N LEU A 42 -12.32 24.40 -42.40
CA LEU A 42 -11.96 23.60 -43.58
C LEU A 42 -13.13 23.45 -44.57
N SER A 43 -14.36 23.42 -44.06
CA SER A 43 -15.58 23.31 -44.89
C SER A 43 -16.04 24.64 -45.50
N ASN A 44 -15.59 25.80 -44.99
CA ASN A 44 -16.01 27.14 -45.42
C ASN A 44 -14.91 28.00 -46.05
N GLN A 45 -13.71 27.45 -46.25
CA GLN A 45 -12.58 28.16 -46.84
C GLN A 45 -12.71 28.29 -48.37
N ASP A 46 -12.65 29.53 -48.88
CA ASP A 46 -12.40 29.81 -50.29
C ASP A 46 -10.95 29.38 -50.63
N PRO A 47 -10.73 28.52 -51.66
CA PRO A 47 -9.43 27.92 -51.97
C PRO A 47 -8.26 28.90 -52.23
N LEU A 48 -8.51 30.21 -52.34
CA LEU A 48 -7.52 31.22 -52.71
C LEU A 48 -6.76 31.88 -51.54
N ASN A 49 -7.09 31.68 -50.26
CA ASN A 49 -6.32 32.25 -49.12
C ASN A 49 -6.27 31.39 -47.83
N PRO A 50 -5.45 30.33 -47.80
CA PRO A 50 -5.42 29.39 -46.68
C PRO A 50 -4.32 29.66 -45.61
N MET A 51 -3.79 30.87 -45.47
CA MET A 51 -2.54 31.10 -44.71
C MET A 51 -2.70 31.53 -43.24
N GLU A 52 -3.69 32.34 -42.85
CA GLU A 52 -3.78 32.83 -41.45
C GLU A 52 -4.27 31.77 -40.45
N ASP A 53 -5.26 30.93 -40.82
CA ASP A 53 -5.81 29.93 -39.90
C ASP A 53 -4.77 28.87 -39.51
N ARG A 54 -3.83 28.56 -40.40
CA ARG A 54 -2.80 27.52 -40.17
C ARG A 54 -1.77 27.89 -39.11
N GLU A 55 -1.42 29.17 -38.98
CA GLU A 55 -0.41 29.61 -38.02
C GLU A 55 -0.94 29.58 -36.59
N PHE A 56 -2.21 29.97 -36.39
CA PHE A 56 -2.90 29.80 -35.12
C PHE A 56 -3.07 28.32 -34.74
N ILE A 57 -3.43 27.46 -35.70
CA ILE A 57 -3.53 26.00 -35.49
C ILE A 57 -2.18 25.42 -35.08
N ALA A 58 -1.09 25.81 -35.74
CA ALA A 58 0.25 25.36 -35.42
C ALA A 58 0.66 25.76 -33.99
N GLN A 59 0.35 26.99 -33.57
CA GLN A 59 0.62 27.45 -32.20
C GLN A 59 -0.21 26.68 -31.18
N MET A 60 -1.50 26.43 -31.43
CA MET A 60 -2.35 25.65 -30.51
C MET A 60 -1.89 24.21 -30.40
N ALA A 61 -1.55 23.55 -31.51
CA ALA A 61 -0.99 22.20 -31.49
C ALA A 61 0.32 22.13 -30.68
N GLN A 62 1.15 23.17 -30.77
CA GLN A 62 2.37 23.29 -29.97
C GLN A 62 2.04 23.42 -28.47
N PHE A 63 1.06 24.25 -28.10
CA PHE A 63 0.61 24.39 -26.71
C PHE A 63 -0.01 23.09 -26.17
N SER A 64 -0.89 22.42 -26.92
CA SER A 64 -1.47 21.12 -26.53
C SER A 64 -0.40 20.05 -26.34
N SER A 65 0.65 20.05 -27.16
CA SER A 65 1.78 19.12 -27.02
C SER A 65 2.59 19.40 -25.76
N LEU A 66 2.84 20.67 -25.43
CA LEU A 66 3.51 21.07 -24.19
C LEU A 66 2.69 20.71 -22.95
N GLU A 67 1.38 20.97 -22.99
CA GLU A 67 0.46 20.60 -21.91
C GLU A 67 0.41 19.08 -21.72
N GLN A 68 0.35 18.31 -22.80
CA GLN A 68 0.40 16.86 -22.71
C GLN A 68 1.74 16.35 -22.15
N MET A 69 2.85 17.02 -22.48
CA MET A 69 4.15 16.73 -21.88
C MET A 69 4.19 17.05 -20.38
N GLN A 70 3.57 18.16 -19.96
CA GLN A 70 3.44 18.53 -18.55
C GLN A 70 2.60 17.51 -17.79
N ASN A 71 1.42 17.16 -18.32
CA ASN A 71 0.55 16.11 -17.77
C ASN A 71 1.29 14.77 -17.66
N MET A 72 2.11 14.41 -18.64
CA MET A 72 2.95 13.21 -18.59
C MET A 72 4.01 13.30 -17.49
N ASN A 73 4.63 14.47 -17.31
CA ASN A 73 5.58 14.72 -16.23
C ASN A 73 4.92 14.54 -14.85
N ASP A 74 3.75 15.11 -14.65
CA ASP A 74 3.01 15.01 -13.39
C ASP A 74 2.62 13.55 -13.08
N ASN A 75 2.18 12.81 -14.09
CA ASN A 75 1.91 11.37 -13.96
C ASN A 75 3.17 10.56 -13.62
N LEU A 76 4.33 10.92 -14.19
CA LEU A 76 5.60 10.29 -13.86
C LEU A 76 6.02 10.59 -12.41
N VAL A 77 5.82 11.82 -11.94
CA VAL A 77 6.08 12.20 -10.54
C VAL A 77 5.18 11.41 -9.60
N ALA A 78 3.87 11.34 -9.88
CA ALA A 78 2.92 10.57 -9.08
C ALA A 78 3.28 9.08 -9.02
N THR A 79 3.71 8.51 -10.16
CA THR A 79 4.16 7.12 -10.23
C THR A 79 5.43 6.89 -9.39
N LYS A 80 6.40 7.82 -9.44
CA LYS A 80 7.61 7.76 -8.60
C LYS A 80 7.28 7.79 -7.11
N THR A 81 6.38 8.68 -6.68
CA THR A 81 5.92 8.77 -5.30
C THR A 81 5.23 7.47 -4.86
N THR A 82 4.30 6.97 -5.68
CA THR A 82 3.58 5.72 -5.41
C THR A 82 4.54 4.53 -5.28
N LEU A 83 5.57 4.46 -6.13
CA LEU A 83 6.60 3.43 -6.05
C LEU A 83 7.42 3.54 -4.77
N ALA A 84 7.86 4.74 -4.39
CA ALA A 84 8.62 4.98 -3.16
C ALA A 84 7.81 4.59 -1.91
N GLU A 85 6.52 4.92 -1.89
CA GLU A 85 5.60 4.50 -0.82
C GLU A 85 5.46 2.98 -0.77
N HIS A 86 5.33 2.32 -1.93
CA HIS A 86 5.21 0.87 -1.99
C HIS A 86 6.49 0.19 -1.46
N LEU A 87 7.67 0.67 -1.84
CA LEU A 87 8.95 0.20 -1.33
C LEU A 87 9.04 0.36 0.20
N THR A 88 8.60 1.51 0.72
CA THR A 88 8.58 1.78 2.16
C THR A 88 7.62 0.85 2.89
N LYS A 89 6.40 0.63 2.36
CA LYS A 89 5.41 -0.30 2.92
C LYS A 89 5.94 -1.73 2.93
N MET A 90 6.59 -2.18 1.85
CA MET A 90 7.23 -3.50 1.79
C MET A 90 8.33 -3.64 2.85
N ASN A 91 9.23 -2.65 2.95
CA ASN A 91 10.30 -2.68 3.95
C ASN A 91 9.72 -2.77 5.37
N ASN A 92 8.72 -1.94 5.68
CA ASN A 92 8.04 -1.99 6.98
C ASN A 92 7.38 -3.36 7.26
N ASN A 93 6.77 -4.00 6.26
CA ASN A 93 6.18 -5.32 6.43
C ASN A 93 7.24 -6.40 6.68
N VAL A 94 8.37 -6.34 5.96
CA VAL A 94 9.51 -7.25 6.16
C VAL A 94 10.08 -7.08 7.57
N VAL A 95 10.34 -5.83 7.99
CA VAL A 95 10.83 -5.54 9.35
C VAL A 95 9.87 -6.07 10.41
N LYS A 96 8.57 -5.81 10.28
CA LYS A 96 7.56 -6.34 11.23
C LYS A 96 7.56 -7.86 11.30
N SER A 97 7.64 -8.53 10.15
CA SER A 97 7.72 -10.00 10.10
C SER A 97 8.99 -10.51 10.79
N HIS A 98 10.14 -9.86 10.57
CA HIS A 98 11.39 -10.20 11.25
C HIS A 98 11.30 -9.99 12.75
N THR A 99 10.74 -8.88 13.23
CA THR A 99 10.53 -8.63 14.66
C THR A 99 9.68 -9.72 15.29
N PHE A 100 8.53 -10.05 14.69
CA PHE A 100 7.65 -11.10 15.20
C PHE A 100 8.34 -12.48 15.25
N MET A 101 9.13 -12.82 14.23
CA MET A 101 9.93 -14.05 14.24
C MET A 101 10.96 -14.05 15.36
N SER A 102 11.65 -12.93 15.60
CA SER A 102 12.62 -12.81 16.69
C SER A 102 11.95 -13.02 18.04
N GLU A 103 10.81 -12.36 18.29
CA GLU A 103 10.03 -12.52 19.53
C GLU A 103 9.59 -13.98 19.73
N THR A 104 9.19 -14.65 18.65
CA THR A 104 8.82 -16.06 18.67
C THR A 104 10.01 -16.95 19.04
N LEU A 105 11.19 -16.70 18.46
CA LEU A 105 12.42 -17.44 18.78
C LEU A 105 12.85 -17.22 20.24
N ASP A 106 12.75 -16.00 20.76
CA ASP A 106 13.07 -15.70 22.16
C ASP A 106 12.12 -16.43 23.12
N SER A 107 10.82 -16.49 22.78
CA SER A 107 9.83 -17.26 23.52
C SER A 107 10.16 -18.76 23.52
N ILE A 108 10.54 -19.31 22.36
CA ILE A 108 10.96 -20.71 22.23
C ILE A 108 12.19 -20.98 23.11
N ASN A 109 13.23 -20.16 23.01
CA ASN A 109 14.45 -20.31 23.82
C ASN A 109 14.16 -20.25 25.33
N THR A 110 13.26 -19.35 25.73
CA THR A 110 12.81 -19.23 27.13
C THR A 110 12.07 -20.50 27.60
N GLN A 111 11.17 -21.04 26.77
CA GLN A 111 10.44 -22.27 27.08
C GLN A 111 11.37 -23.48 27.15
N LEU A 112 12.31 -23.61 26.22
CA LEU A 112 13.33 -24.68 26.25
C LEU A 112 14.21 -24.61 27.49
N SER A 113 14.61 -23.40 27.91
CA SER A 113 15.38 -23.20 29.14
C SER A 113 14.60 -23.67 30.38
N LYS A 114 13.29 -23.37 30.44
CA LYS A 114 12.41 -23.84 31.52
C LYS A 114 12.30 -25.37 31.55
N ILE A 115 12.15 -26.00 30.38
CA ILE A 115 12.10 -27.47 30.26
C ILE A 115 13.42 -28.09 30.72
N THR A 116 14.54 -27.55 30.27
CA THR A 116 15.87 -28.07 30.62
C THR A 116 16.11 -28.02 32.13
N ASN A 117 15.78 -26.90 32.77
CA ASN A 117 15.89 -26.76 34.22
C ASN A 117 14.97 -27.74 34.96
N ALA A 118 13.73 -27.95 34.48
CA ALA A 118 12.80 -28.89 35.08
C ALA A 118 13.29 -30.35 34.99
N LEU A 119 13.97 -30.71 33.90
CA LEU A 119 14.56 -32.03 33.72
C LEU A 119 15.81 -32.24 34.60
N GLN A 120 16.66 -31.23 34.77
CA GLN A 120 17.82 -31.31 35.67
C GLN A 120 17.44 -31.48 37.15
N VAL A 121 16.32 -30.89 37.59
CA VAL A 121 15.85 -31.04 38.98
C VAL A 121 15.30 -32.45 39.23
N GLY A 122 14.68 -33.09 38.23
CA GLY A 122 14.10 -34.44 38.39
C GLY A 122 15.13 -35.57 38.52
N GLU A 123 16.41 -35.32 38.24
CA GLU A 123 17.48 -36.32 38.31
C GLU A 123 18.26 -36.27 39.64
N ALA A 124 18.23 -35.13 40.35
CA ALA A 124 18.93 -34.97 41.63
C ALA A 124 18.23 -35.63 42.83
N ASP A 125 16.91 -35.86 42.75
CA ASP A 125 16.10 -36.41 43.85
C ASP A 125 16.06 -37.96 43.88
N ALA A 126 16.68 -38.63 42.90
CA ALA A 126 16.59 -40.09 42.74
C ALA A 126 17.77 -40.89 43.35
N GLU A 127 18.85 -40.23 43.80
CA GLU A 127 20.05 -40.92 44.30
C GLU A 127 20.17 -41.04 45.84
N GLU A 128 19.18 -40.59 46.63
CA GLU A 128 19.31 -40.53 48.10
C GLU A 128 18.60 -41.65 48.90
N GLN A 129 18.18 -42.75 48.27
CA GLN A 129 17.48 -43.86 48.96
C GLN A 129 18.02 -45.25 48.59
N ASP A 130 19.31 -45.53 48.81
CA ASP A 130 19.80 -46.93 48.88
C ASP A 130 21.10 -47.07 49.68
N ASN A 131 21.10 -46.67 50.94
CA ASN A 131 22.19 -47.05 51.86
C ASN A 131 21.66 -47.12 53.29
N GLY A 132 21.00 -48.22 53.65
CA GLY A 132 20.45 -48.38 54.99
C GLY A 132 19.85 -49.74 55.32
N VAL A 133 20.35 -50.84 54.77
CA VAL A 133 20.03 -52.18 55.29
C VAL A 133 21.26 -53.07 55.21
N ASP A 134 22.06 -53.12 56.27
CA ASP A 134 22.62 -54.39 56.73
C ASP A 134 23.10 -54.30 58.19
N GLY A 135 22.80 -55.34 58.99
CA GLY A 135 23.43 -55.56 60.29
C GLY A 135 22.54 -55.39 61.52
N ALA A 136 21.61 -56.32 61.75
CA ALA A 136 21.26 -56.77 63.10
C ALA A 136 20.60 -58.16 63.05
N GLU A 137 21.41 -59.18 62.76
CA GLU A 137 21.13 -60.54 63.20
C GLU A 137 21.30 -60.63 64.72
N GLY A 138 20.39 -61.35 65.40
CA GLY A 138 20.78 -62.26 66.47
C GLY A 138 20.18 -62.06 67.87
N GLN A 139 19.51 -63.14 68.32
CA GLN A 139 19.32 -63.62 69.70
C GLN A 139 18.20 -62.91 70.49
N GLU A 140 17.25 -63.58 71.15
CA GLU A 140 17.02 -64.98 71.52
C GLU A 140 15.51 -65.17 71.76
#